data_AF-A0A521U7H1-F1
#
_entry.id   AF-A0A521U7H1-F1
#
_cell.length_a   1.000
_cell.length_b   1.000
_cell.length_c   1.000
_cell.angle_alpha   90.00
_cell.angle_beta   90.00
_cell.angle_gamma   90.00
#
_symmetry.space_group_name_H-M   'P 1'
#
loop_
_entity.id
_entity.type
_entity.pdbx_description
1 polymer ?
#
loop_
_entity_poly.entity_id
_entity_poly.type
_entity_poly.pdbx_seq_one_letter_code
_entity_poly.pdbx_strand_id
1 'polypeptide(L)'
;MRTMGMGTLLARLVALALPLAGCCETTHHTAYVDADGGTVAGPASGDAGVGDAATTGPLNCQALCLQPIIGRCLGWEIESCERADPSGNTITCRYVDTQCPDMLPLPRTTCGRRTDGVAPASAVGDDATGRALAQMAALEAASIPAFARLGRELAAHGAPASLRRSVERARRDEVRHAATMRGLARAHGAAVGRVTGRAAGGVRPLATLAIENAVEGCVRETWGAAVARFQAERAVDPALRRAMATIARDEARHAALAWRVRAWAQTRLDATARAACARALREEVSALRRELDGCFDDATARALGVPTGAAARALAGAIDGALWGRA
;
A
#
# COMPACT_ATOMS: atom_id res chain seq x y z
N MET A 1 24.91 6.57 17.41
CA MET A 1 24.57 6.32 15.98
C MET A 1 23.72 7.47 15.47
N ARG A 2 24.20 8.26 14.49
CA ARG A 2 23.39 9.32 13.87
C ARG A 2 22.13 8.68 13.30
N THR A 3 20.95 9.12 13.74
CA THR A 3 19.67 8.64 13.21
C THR A 3 19.59 9.03 11.74
N MET A 4 19.61 8.03 10.87
CA MET A 4 19.46 8.23 9.43
C MET A 4 18.08 8.87 9.18
N GLY A 5 18.04 10.00 8.45
CA GLY A 5 16.79 10.68 8.14
C GLY A 5 15.87 9.81 7.26
N MET A 6 14.54 9.96 7.41
CA MET A 6 13.54 9.13 6.72
C MET A 6 13.76 9.07 5.20
N GLY A 7 14.10 10.19 4.56
CA GLY A 7 14.40 10.21 3.12
C GLY A 7 15.60 9.33 2.73
N THR A 8 16.67 9.35 3.52
CA THR A 8 17.85 8.50 3.30
C THR A 8 17.53 7.02 3.55
N LEU A 9 16.71 6.73 4.57
CA LEU A 9 16.22 5.38 4.82
C LEU A 9 15.44 4.86 3.62
N LEU A 10 14.40 5.57 3.19
CA LEU A 10 13.55 5.15 2.08
C LEU A 10 14.33 5.01 0.78
N ALA A 11 15.27 5.92 0.49
CA ALA A 11 16.15 5.79 -0.68
C ALA A 11 16.97 4.49 -0.65
N ARG A 12 17.50 4.10 0.52
CA ARG A 12 18.21 2.82 0.67
C ARG A 12 17.28 1.61 0.52
N LEU A 13 16.09 1.65 1.11
CA LEU A 13 15.14 0.54 1.01
C LEU A 13 14.67 0.33 -0.44
N VAL A 14 14.39 1.41 -1.17
CA VAL A 14 14.05 1.35 -2.60
C VAL A 14 15.23 0.81 -3.42
N ALA A 15 16.45 1.25 -3.15
CA ALA A 15 17.64 0.75 -3.82
C ALA A 15 17.85 -0.78 -3.66
N LEU A 16 17.48 -1.33 -2.50
CA LEU A 16 17.56 -2.77 -2.23
C LEU A 16 16.42 -3.58 -2.88
N ALA A 17 15.29 -2.94 -3.18
CA ALA A 17 14.16 -3.58 -3.87
C ALA A 17 14.31 -3.56 -5.41
N LEU A 18 15.16 -2.68 -5.95
CA LEU A 18 15.41 -2.52 -7.39
C LEU A 18 15.91 -3.78 -8.14
N PRO A 19 16.79 -4.63 -7.58
CA PRO A 19 17.27 -5.84 -8.26
C PRO A 19 16.18 -6.89 -8.50
N LEU A 20 15.07 -6.80 -7.77
CA LEU A 20 13.96 -7.77 -7.81
C LEU A 20 12.86 -7.39 -8.82
N ALA A 21 13.02 -6.29 -9.55
CA ALA A 21 12.06 -5.78 -10.53
C ALA A 21 12.11 -6.50 -11.90
N GLY A 22 12.80 -7.64 -11.98
CA GLY A 22 12.89 -8.48 -13.16
C GLY A 22 12.32 -9.86 -12.87
N CYS A 23 11.00 -9.96 -12.81
CA CYS A 23 10.21 -11.16 -13.08
C CYS A 23 8.74 -10.73 -13.13
N CYS A 24 8.12 -10.77 -14.31
CA CYS A 24 6.69 -11.05 -14.38
C CYS A 24 6.55 -12.45 -13.81
N GLU A 25 6.33 -12.56 -12.51
CA GLU A 25 6.01 -13.83 -11.89
C GLU A 25 4.56 -14.13 -12.28
N THR A 26 4.39 -15.16 -13.09
CA THR A 26 3.16 -15.95 -13.12
C THR A 26 2.67 -16.11 -11.68
N THR A 27 1.44 -15.71 -11.39
CA THR A 27 0.90 -15.78 -10.02
C THR A 27 0.84 -17.25 -9.60
N HIS A 28 1.87 -17.71 -8.88
CA HIS A 28 1.88 -19.04 -8.30
C HIS A 28 1.23 -18.97 -6.91
N HIS A 29 0.17 -19.74 -6.71
CA HIS A 29 -0.41 -19.96 -5.40
C HIS A 29 -0.11 -21.38 -4.95
N THR A 30 0.24 -21.53 -3.67
CA THR A 30 0.52 -22.82 -3.04
C THR A 30 -0.67 -23.22 -2.17
N ALA A 31 -1.40 -24.25 -2.60
CA ALA A 31 -2.50 -24.84 -1.82
C ALA A 31 -2.02 -26.11 -1.10
N TYR A 32 -2.55 -26.37 0.09
CA TYR A 32 -2.28 -27.57 0.88
C TYR A 32 -3.40 -28.59 0.71
N VAL A 33 -3.03 -29.85 0.51
CA VAL A 33 -3.97 -30.96 0.31
C VAL A 33 -3.66 -32.11 1.27
N ASP A 34 -4.70 -32.85 1.66
CA ASP A 34 -4.57 -34.11 2.38
C ASP A 34 -4.17 -35.26 1.45
N ALA A 35 -3.96 -36.43 2.04
CA ALA A 35 -3.54 -37.65 1.35
C ALA A 35 -4.55 -38.12 0.27
N ASP A 36 -5.81 -37.69 0.33
CA ASP A 36 -6.88 -38.04 -0.62
C ASP A 36 -7.11 -36.95 -1.68
N GLY A 37 -6.35 -35.84 -1.64
CA GLY A 37 -6.51 -34.70 -2.54
C GLY A 37 -7.64 -33.75 -2.13
N GLY A 38 -8.09 -33.82 -0.88
CA GLY A 38 -8.97 -32.84 -0.24
C GLY A 38 -8.20 -31.61 0.25
N THR A 39 -8.84 -30.44 0.28
CA THR A 39 -8.20 -29.18 0.71
C THR A 39 -8.07 -29.11 2.23
N VAL A 40 -6.90 -28.72 2.75
CA VAL A 40 -6.69 -28.50 4.18
C VAL A 40 -6.19 -27.08 4.47
N ALA A 41 -6.53 -26.56 5.66
CA ALA A 41 -5.91 -25.33 6.16
C ALA A 41 -4.42 -25.61 6.42
N GLY A 42 -3.52 -24.70 5.99
CA GLY A 42 -2.07 -24.90 6.07
C GLY A 42 -1.58 -25.29 7.46
N PRO A 43 -0.38 -25.90 7.57
CA PRO A 43 0.03 -26.62 8.77
C PRO A 43 0.05 -25.70 9.99
N ALA A 44 -0.82 -26.00 10.96
CA ALA A 44 -0.56 -25.67 12.35
C ALA A 44 0.62 -26.56 12.79
N SER A 45 1.66 -25.96 13.35
CA SER A 45 2.83 -26.67 13.88
C SER A 45 2.41 -27.74 14.89
N GLY A 46 2.37 -29.00 14.46
CA GLY A 46 2.08 -30.16 15.28
C GLY A 46 2.44 -31.44 14.53
N ASP A 47 3.30 -32.25 15.13
CA ASP A 47 3.70 -33.57 14.63
C ASP A 47 2.47 -34.45 14.39
N ALA A 48 2.20 -34.77 13.13
CA ALA A 48 1.31 -35.85 12.72
C ALA A 48 2.02 -36.67 11.63
N GLY A 49 1.97 -37.99 11.77
CA GLY A 49 2.94 -38.92 11.19
C GLY A 49 3.02 -38.92 9.67
N VAL A 50 4.23 -39.21 9.18
CA VAL A 50 4.53 -39.45 7.77
C VAL A 50 3.87 -40.77 7.37
N GLY A 51 2.73 -40.68 6.68
CA GLY A 51 2.15 -41.78 5.93
C GLY A 51 2.66 -41.72 4.49
N ASP A 52 3.29 -42.79 4.02
CA ASP A 52 3.61 -42.99 2.60
C ASP A 52 2.31 -43.16 1.82
N ALA A 53 1.81 -42.06 1.25
CA ALA A 53 0.77 -42.09 0.23
C ALA A 53 1.23 -41.21 -0.93
N ALA A 54 1.97 -41.80 -1.88
CA ALA A 54 2.15 -41.21 -3.18
C ALA A 54 0.78 -41.19 -3.90
N THR A 55 0.01 -40.13 -3.72
CA THR A 55 -1.28 -39.97 -4.42
C THR A 55 -1.01 -39.72 -5.90
N THR A 56 -1.12 -40.78 -6.70
CA THR A 56 -0.99 -40.75 -8.18
C THR A 56 -2.31 -40.46 -8.89
N GLY A 57 -3.32 -39.98 -8.16
CA GLY A 57 -4.64 -39.62 -8.72
C GLY A 57 -4.65 -38.29 -9.47
N PRO A 58 -5.52 -38.14 -10.49
CA PRO A 58 -5.68 -36.89 -11.24
C PRO A 58 -6.13 -35.75 -10.32
N LEU A 59 -5.51 -34.57 -10.46
CA LEU A 59 -5.82 -33.39 -9.66
C LEU A 59 -7.11 -32.73 -10.15
N ASN A 60 -8.04 -32.43 -9.23
CA ASN A 60 -9.16 -31.53 -9.50
C ASN A 60 -8.73 -30.09 -9.26
N CYS A 61 -7.98 -29.51 -10.21
CA CYS A 61 -7.43 -28.17 -10.05
C CYS A 61 -8.51 -27.12 -9.74
N GLN A 62 -9.72 -27.27 -10.28
CA GLN A 62 -10.81 -26.33 -10.05
C GLN A 62 -11.28 -26.30 -8.59
N ALA A 63 -11.43 -27.46 -7.96
CA ALA A 63 -11.80 -27.54 -6.55
C ALA A 63 -10.66 -27.09 -5.62
N LEU A 64 -9.42 -27.33 -6.01
CA LEU A 64 -8.22 -27.10 -5.18
C LEU A 64 -7.74 -25.65 -5.24
N CYS A 65 -7.80 -25.02 -6.42
CA CYS A 65 -7.25 -23.69 -6.67
C CYS A 65 -8.27 -22.54 -6.47
N LEU A 66 -9.60 -22.81 -6.44
CA LEU A 66 -10.65 -21.77 -6.36
C LEU A 66 -11.34 -21.62 -4.98
N GLN A 67 -10.71 -22.03 -3.88
CA GLN A 67 -11.26 -21.88 -2.51
C GLN A 67 -11.16 -20.42 -1.97
N PRO A 68 -11.93 -20.03 -0.93
CA PRO A 68 -12.48 -18.66 -0.78
C PRO A 68 -11.53 -17.61 -0.18
N ILE A 69 -10.21 -17.72 -0.39
CA ILE A 69 -9.24 -16.70 0.00
C ILE A 69 -9.12 -15.57 -1.05
N ILE A 70 -9.66 -15.78 -2.26
CA ILE A 70 -9.47 -14.85 -3.38
C ILE A 70 -10.70 -13.94 -3.50
N GLY A 71 -10.60 -12.76 -2.91
CA GLY A 71 -11.60 -11.70 -3.09
C GLY A 71 -11.71 -11.27 -4.56
N ARG A 72 -12.92 -11.37 -5.12
CA ARG A 72 -13.44 -10.60 -6.28
C ARG A 72 -12.67 -10.55 -7.60
N CYS A 73 -11.66 -11.36 -7.85
CA CYS A 73 -11.18 -11.59 -9.22
C CYS A 73 -11.89 -12.81 -9.82
N LEU A 74 -13.10 -12.60 -10.35
CA LEU A 74 -13.97 -13.65 -10.93
C LEU A 74 -13.53 -14.10 -12.35
N GLY A 75 -12.27 -13.89 -12.72
CA GLY A 75 -11.80 -14.07 -14.09
C GLY A 75 -10.87 -15.25 -14.33
N TRP A 76 -10.16 -15.77 -13.32
CA TRP A 76 -9.00 -16.63 -13.54
C TRP A 76 -9.38 -18.01 -14.10
N GLU A 77 -8.94 -18.31 -15.32
CA GLU A 77 -8.92 -19.68 -15.83
C GLU A 77 -7.65 -20.39 -15.34
N ILE A 78 -7.79 -21.61 -14.84
CA ILE A 78 -6.64 -22.40 -14.38
C ILE A 78 -5.93 -22.95 -15.61
N GLU A 79 -4.66 -22.60 -15.79
CA GLU A 79 -3.82 -23.12 -16.88
C GLU A 79 -3.33 -24.53 -16.55
N SER A 80 -2.83 -24.72 -15.33
CA SER A 80 -2.40 -26.03 -14.83
C SER A 80 -2.32 -26.05 -13.30
N CYS A 81 -2.27 -27.24 -12.71
CA CYS A 81 -1.83 -27.40 -11.34
C CYS A 81 -0.93 -28.63 -11.23
N GLU A 82 0.15 -28.51 -10.47
CA GLU A 82 1.17 -29.56 -10.34
C GLU A 82 1.53 -29.76 -8.86
N ARG A 83 1.83 -31.00 -8.48
CA ARG A 83 2.31 -31.30 -7.12
C ARG A 83 3.69 -30.69 -6.94
N ALA A 84 3.82 -29.83 -5.93
CA ALA A 84 5.03 -29.07 -5.66
C ALA A 84 6.04 -29.85 -4.80
N ASP A 85 5.58 -30.89 -4.09
CA ASP A 85 6.42 -31.74 -3.25
C ASP A 85 6.30 -33.24 -3.59
N PRO A 86 7.35 -34.04 -3.32
CA PRO A 86 7.33 -35.49 -3.53
C PRO A 86 6.34 -36.24 -2.64
N SER A 87 5.93 -35.60 -1.53
CA SER A 87 4.98 -36.15 -0.54
C SER A 87 3.52 -35.99 -0.98
N GLY A 88 3.25 -35.28 -2.07
CA GLY A 88 1.93 -35.01 -2.61
C GLY A 88 1.09 -33.98 -1.84
N ASN A 89 1.62 -33.31 -0.82
CA ASN A 89 0.84 -32.50 0.13
C ASN A 89 0.68 -31.03 -0.30
N THR A 90 1.44 -30.61 -1.30
CA THR A 90 1.46 -29.23 -1.78
C THR A 90 1.19 -29.19 -3.28
N ILE A 91 0.35 -28.25 -3.71
CA ILE A 91 0.03 -28.02 -5.12
C ILE A 91 0.38 -26.59 -5.52
N THR A 92 1.08 -26.46 -6.64
CA THR A 92 1.30 -25.18 -7.33
C THR A 92 0.21 -24.98 -8.37
N CYS A 93 -0.60 -23.94 -8.22
CA CYS A 93 -1.61 -23.55 -9.21
C CYS A 93 -1.04 -22.49 -10.16
N ARG A 94 -1.29 -22.66 -11.47
CA ARG A 94 -0.97 -21.70 -12.53
C ARG A 94 -2.26 -21.20 -13.18
N TYR A 95 -2.35 -19.91 -13.45
CA TYR A 95 -3.54 -19.26 -14.00
C TYR A 95 -3.22 -18.53 -15.30
N VAL A 96 -4.17 -18.55 -16.24
CA VAL A 96 -4.18 -17.66 -17.40
C VAL A 96 -4.60 -16.27 -16.92
N ASP A 97 -3.85 -15.24 -17.30
CA ASP A 97 -4.13 -13.85 -16.94
C ASP A 97 -5.35 -13.33 -17.71
N THR A 98 -6.53 -13.74 -17.28
CA THR A 98 -7.82 -13.22 -17.73
C THR A 98 -8.19 -12.04 -16.84
N GLN A 99 -7.83 -10.86 -17.36
CA GLN A 99 -8.19 -9.51 -16.92
C GLN A 99 -9.28 -9.46 -15.84
N CYS A 100 -8.92 -9.07 -14.61
CA CYS A 100 -9.93 -8.71 -13.61
C CYS A 100 -10.71 -7.48 -14.13
N PRO A 101 -12.04 -7.54 -14.29
CA PRO A 101 -12.80 -6.46 -14.93
C PRO A 101 -12.87 -5.15 -14.12
N ASP A 102 -12.54 -5.20 -12.82
CA ASP A 102 -12.63 -4.06 -11.90
C ASP A 102 -11.24 -3.61 -11.39
N MET A 103 -10.28 -3.49 -12.31
CA MET A 103 -8.95 -2.95 -12.01
C MET A 103 -9.06 -1.47 -11.67
N LEU A 104 -8.96 -1.12 -10.38
CA LEU A 104 -8.47 0.20 -10.01
C LEU A 104 -7.05 0.29 -10.59
N PRO A 105 -6.77 1.22 -11.54
CA PRO A 105 -5.51 1.22 -12.29
C PRO A 105 -4.29 1.46 -11.39
N LEU A 106 -4.53 1.86 -10.13
CA LEU A 106 -3.58 1.79 -9.04
C LEU A 106 -4.34 1.35 -7.78
N PRO A 107 -3.83 0.40 -6.98
CA PRO A 107 -4.43 0.13 -5.65
C PRO A 107 -4.37 1.40 -4.78
N ARG A 108 -4.94 1.36 -3.57
CA ARG A 108 -4.88 2.42 -2.52
C ARG A 108 -3.44 2.78 -2.06
N THR A 109 -2.45 2.47 -2.88
CA THR A 109 -1.00 2.48 -2.70
C THR A 109 -0.31 3.76 -3.13
N THR A 110 -1.01 4.68 -3.83
CA THR A 110 -0.44 5.99 -4.14
C THR A 110 -0.79 7.01 -3.07
N CYS A 111 0.14 7.96 -2.93
CA CYS A 111 0.34 8.89 -1.82
C CYS A 111 -0.92 9.63 -1.35
N GLY A 112 -0.86 10.05 -0.08
CA GLY A 112 -1.80 11.00 0.50
C GLY A 112 -2.60 10.48 1.68
N ARG A 113 -2.48 11.20 2.81
CA ARG A 113 -3.23 10.99 4.04
C ARG A 113 -4.72 11.20 3.81
N ARG A 114 -5.56 10.22 4.17
CA ARG A 114 -7.01 10.39 4.16
C ARG A 114 -7.55 10.81 5.52
N THR A 115 -8.80 11.27 5.54
CA THR A 115 -9.54 11.50 6.78
C THR A 115 -11.05 11.31 6.55
N ASP A 116 -11.74 10.87 7.60
CA ASP A 116 -13.18 10.63 7.54
C ASP A 116 -13.97 11.87 7.07
N GLY A 117 -14.97 11.62 6.23
CA GLY A 117 -15.86 12.66 5.69
C GLY A 117 -15.29 13.40 4.48
N VAL A 118 -14.12 13.02 3.97
CA VAL A 118 -13.55 13.51 2.71
C VAL A 118 -13.33 12.33 1.78
N ALA A 119 -13.84 12.42 0.56
CA ALA A 119 -13.60 11.44 -0.48
C ALA A 119 -12.77 12.06 -1.62
N PRO A 120 -11.81 11.33 -2.19
CA PRO A 120 -11.09 11.79 -3.37
C PRO A 120 -12.08 12.02 -4.52
N ALA A 121 -11.75 12.99 -5.38
CA ALA A 121 -12.52 13.27 -6.58
C ALA A 121 -12.52 12.08 -7.55
N SER A 122 -13.56 11.97 -8.37
CA SER A 122 -13.53 11.07 -9.53
C SER A 122 -12.48 11.53 -10.55
N ALA A 123 -11.84 10.53 -11.17
CA ALA A 123 -10.93 10.69 -12.29
C ALA A 123 -11.61 10.18 -13.56
N VAL A 124 -11.44 10.90 -14.67
CA VAL A 124 -12.02 10.56 -15.97
C VAL A 124 -10.95 10.69 -17.05
N GLY A 125 -10.93 9.75 -17.99
CA GLY A 125 -10.02 9.76 -19.13
C GLY A 125 -10.01 8.40 -19.83
N ASP A 126 -9.64 8.35 -21.10
CA ASP A 126 -9.62 7.11 -21.89
C ASP A 126 -8.28 6.37 -21.78
N ASP A 127 -7.19 7.11 -21.56
CA ASP A 127 -5.85 6.56 -21.28
C ASP A 127 -5.74 6.06 -19.83
N ALA A 128 -5.26 4.83 -19.65
CA ALA A 128 -5.07 4.23 -18.33
C ALA A 128 -4.03 4.98 -17.49
N THR A 129 -2.94 5.46 -18.11
CA THR A 129 -1.91 6.26 -17.44
C THR A 129 -2.49 7.61 -17.00
N GLY A 130 -3.21 8.30 -17.89
CA GLY A 130 -3.93 9.54 -17.57
C GLY A 130 -4.92 9.37 -16.43
N ARG A 131 -5.74 8.31 -16.43
CA ARG A 131 -6.68 8.01 -15.32
C ARG A 131 -5.95 7.80 -14.01
N ALA A 132 -4.85 7.06 -14.01
CA ALA A 132 -4.05 6.80 -12.82
C ALA A 132 -3.42 8.10 -12.26
N LEU A 133 -2.85 8.95 -13.12
CA LEU A 133 -2.34 10.27 -12.73
C LEU A 133 -3.44 11.17 -12.16
N ALA A 134 -4.64 11.09 -12.75
CA ALA A 134 -5.81 11.80 -12.26
C ALA A 134 -6.27 11.29 -10.87
N GLN A 135 -6.19 9.99 -10.62
CA GLN A 135 -6.45 9.41 -9.30
C GLN A 135 -5.42 9.86 -8.27
N MET A 136 -4.13 9.86 -8.60
CA MET A 136 -3.07 10.39 -7.74
C MET A 136 -3.37 11.86 -7.39
N ALA A 137 -3.68 12.70 -8.38
CA ALA A 137 -4.05 14.10 -8.14
C ALA A 137 -5.28 14.27 -7.23
N ALA A 138 -6.25 13.35 -7.30
CA ALA A 138 -7.42 13.35 -6.44
C ALA A 138 -7.07 12.98 -4.98
N LEU A 139 -6.15 12.04 -4.79
CA LEU A 139 -5.65 11.63 -3.46
C LEU A 139 -4.86 12.77 -2.80
N GLU A 140 -3.90 13.38 -3.51
CA GLU A 140 -3.16 14.56 -3.00
C GLU A 140 -4.12 15.69 -2.60
N ALA A 141 -5.16 15.92 -3.40
CA ALA A 141 -6.16 16.93 -3.10
C ALA A 141 -6.98 16.60 -1.83
N ALA A 142 -7.23 15.30 -1.58
CA ALA A 142 -7.91 14.82 -0.38
C ALA A 142 -7.01 14.90 0.88
N SER A 143 -5.68 14.88 0.72
CA SER A 143 -4.71 15.08 1.79
C SER A 143 -4.74 16.49 2.39
N ILE A 144 -5.09 17.50 1.59
CA ILE A 144 -5.16 18.91 2.03
C ILE A 144 -6.10 19.07 3.24
N PRO A 145 -7.40 18.68 3.19
CA PRO A 145 -8.27 18.76 4.35
C PRO A 145 -7.86 17.78 5.48
N ALA A 146 -7.20 16.66 5.18
CA ALA A 146 -6.69 15.74 6.19
C ALA A 146 -5.60 16.39 7.06
N PHE A 147 -4.58 17.01 6.45
CA PHE A 147 -3.58 17.79 7.19
C PHE A 147 -4.18 19.02 7.87
N ALA A 148 -5.16 19.68 7.26
CA ALA A 148 -5.86 20.80 7.90
C ALA A 148 -6.57 20.35 9.20
N ARG A 149 -7.22 19.18 9.18
CA ARG A 149 -7.85 18.58 10.37
C ARG A 149 -6.81 18.21 11.42
N LEU A 150 -5.76 17.48 11.02
CA LEU A 150 -4.66 17.08 11.90
C LEU A 150 -4.06 18.31 12.60
N GLY A 151 -3.83 19.39 11.87
CA GLY A 151 -3.29 20.64 12.41
C GLY A 151 -4.18 21.28 13.48
N ARG A 152 -5.50 21.31 13.25
CA ARG A 152 -6.48 21.81 14.24
C ARG A 152 -6.53 20.94 15.48
N GLU A 153 -6.63 19.63 15.31
CA GLU A 153 -6.72 18.69 16.43
C GLU A 153 -5.43 18.68 17.27
N LEU A 154 -4.25 18.68 16.63
CA LEU A 154 -2.98 18.81 17.34
C LEU A 154 -2.86 20.13 18.10
N ALA A 155 -3.36 21.24 17.53
CA ALA A 155 -3.38 22.51 18.24
C ALA A 155 -4.27 22.46 19.49
N ALA A 156 -5.48 21.89 19.36
CA ALA A 156 -6.44 21.77 20.45
C ALA A 156 -5.93 20.86 21.57
N HIS A 157 -5.20 19.80 21.22
CA HIS A 157 -4.55 18.91 22.18
C HIS A 157 -3.22 19.44 22.73
N GLY A 158 -2.79 20.66 22.38
CA GLY A 158 -1.57 21.26 22.93
C GLY A 158 -0.27 20.63 22.41
N ALA A 159 -0.22 20.29 21.13
CA ALA A 159 1.00 19.82 20.48
C ALA A 159 2.04 20.95 20.31
N PRO A 160 3.34 20.65 20.39
CA PRO A 160 4.41 21.63 20.16
C PRO A 160 4.25 22.40 18.84
N ALA A 161 4.60 23.69 18.87
CA ALA A 161 4.53 24.56 17.70
C ALA A 161 5.34 24.02 16.50
N SER A 162 6.43 23.29 16.75
CA SER A 162 7.22 22.63 15.70
C SER A 162 6.45 21.56 14.93
N LEU A 163 5.62 20.75 15.60
CA LEU A 163 4.75 19.76 14.93
C LEU A 163 3.67 20.45 14.10
N ARG A 164 3.02 21.46 14.68
CA ARG A 164 1.98 22.24 13.99
C ARG A 164 2.51 22.92 12.73
N ARG A 165 3.72 23.51 12.78
CA ARG A 165 4.40 24.07 11.60
C ARG A 165 4.71 23.00 10.55
N SER A 166 5.17 21.81 10.96
CA SER A 166 5.40 20.70 10.03
C SER A 166 4.11 20.25 9.33
N VAL A 167 2.97 20.20 10.04
CA VAL A 167 1.67 19.85 9.45
C VAL A 167 1.19 20.91 8.45
N GLU A 168 1.29 22.20 8.79
CA GLU A 168 0.94 23.26 7.84
C GLU A 168 1.84 23.25 6.61
N ARG A 169 3.12 22.90 6.78
CA ARG A 169 4.02 22.70 5.64
C ARG A 169 3.56 21.53 4.77
N ALA A 170 3.26 20.38 5.36
CA ALA A 170 2.76 19.21 4.63
C ALA A 170 1.49 19.56 3.84
N ARG A 171 0.53 20.24 4.47
CA ARG A 171 -0.68 20.74 3.78
C ARG A 171 -0.38 21.60 2.56
N ARG A 172 0.64 22.47 2.61
CA ARG A 172 1.07 23.29 1.46
C ARG A 172 1.81 22.50 0.41
N ASP A 173 2.52 21.45 0.82
CA ASP A 173 3.17 20.50 -0.08
C ASP A 173 2.09 19.77 -0.89
N GLU A 174 1.01 19.29 -0.25
CA GLU A 174 -0.15 18.67 -0.92
C GLU A 174 -0.83 19.54 -1.98
N VAL A 175 -0.99 20.84 -1.71
CA VAL A 175 -1.55 21.77 -2.71
C VAL A 175 -0.70 21.77 -3.98
N ARG A 176 0.63 21.74 -3.83
CA ARG A 176 1.55 21.69 -4.97
C ARG A 176 1.55 20.32 -5.64
N HIS A 177 1.48 19.24 -4.86
CA HIS A 177 1.44 17.87 -5.37
C HIS A 177 0.19 17.66 -6.23
N ALA A 178 -0.99 18.01 -5.69
CA ALA A 178 -2.27 17.95 -6.40
C ALA A 178 -2.26 18.77 -7.70
N ALA A 179 -1.67 19.96 -7.69
CA ALA A 179 -1.54 20.78 -8.90
C ALA A 179 -0.61 20.14 -9.94
N THR A 180 0.52 19.59 -9.50
CA THR A 180 1.51 18.91 -10.35
C THR A 180 0.91 17.68 -11.01
N MET A 181 0.31 16.79 -10.21
CA MET A 181 -0.31 15.55 -10.71
C MET A 181 -1.49 15.85 -11.65
N ARG A 182 -2.27 16.89 -11.36
CA ARG A 182 -3.35 17.34 -12.25
C ARG A 182 -2.81 17.87 -13.59
N GLY A 183 -1.66 18.52 -13.59
CA GLY A 183 -0.98 18.94 -14.82
C GLY A 183 -0.55 17.75 -15.67
N LEU A 184 0.06 16.73 -15.05
CA LEU A 184 0.44 15.48 -15.72
C LEU A 184 -0.77 14.72 -16.25
N ALA A 185 -1.83 14.57 -15.46
CA ALA A 185 -3.07 13.94 -15.89
C ALA A 185 -3.67 14.61 -17.15
N ARG A 186 -3.69 15.96 -17.19
CA ARG A 186 -4.17 16.71 -18.35
C ARG A 186 -3.31 16.51 -19.59
N ALA A 187 -1.99 16.40 -19.43
CA ALA A 187 -1.10 16.10 -20.56
C ALA A 187 -1.39 14.71 -21.17
N HIS A 188 -1.95 13.80 -20.37
CA HIS A 188 -2.43 12.49 -20.78
C HIS A 188 -3.95 12.45 -21.12
N GLY A 189 -4.56 13.61 -21.38
CA GLY A 189 -5.98 13.69 -21.76
C GLY A 189 -6.99 13.34 -20.66
N ALA A 190 -6.54 13.22 -19.40
CA ALA A 190 -7.40 12.92 -18.27
C ALA A 190 -7.73 14.16 -17.44
N ALA A 191 -8.87 14.11 -16.77
CA ALA A 191 -9.38 15.17 -15.91
C ALA A 191 -9.70 14.64 -14.51
N VAL A 192 -9.59 15.55 -13.55
CA VAL A 192 -9.86 15.29 -12.12
C VAL A 192 -10.96 16.22 -11.67
N GLY A 193 -11.99 15.67 -11.03
CA GLY A 193 -13.05 16.46 -10.43
C GLY A 193 -12.59 17.30 -9.23
N ARG A 194 -13.57 17.78 -8.48
CA ARG A 194 -13.36 18.40 -7.16
C ARG A 194 -13.49 17.34 -6.08
N VAL A 195 -12.67 17.46 -5.04
CA VAL A 195 -12.80 16.67 -3.80
C VAL A 195 -14.21 16.88 -3.25
N THR A 196 -14.82 15.80 -2.78
CA THR A 196 -16.18 15.83 -2.23
C THR A 196 -16.16 15.62 -0.72
N GLY A 197 -17.20 16.12 -0.06
CA GLY A 197 -17.31 16.06 1.39
C GLY A 197 -16.48 17.11 2.13
N ARG A 198 -16.58 17.07 3.46
CA ARG A 198 -15.88 17.95 4.39
C ARG A 198 -15.58 17.18 5.66
N ALA A 199 -14.31 17.17 6.06
CA ALA A 199 -13.91 16.68 7.38
C ALA A 199 -14.72 17.40 8.47
N ALA A 200 -15.26 16.64 9.42
CA ALA A 200 -16.02 17.18 10.53
C ALA A 200 -15.24 18.28 11.27
N GLY A 201 -15.96 19.32 11.71
CA GLY A 201 -15.35 20.50 12.33
C GLY A 201 -14.88 20.29 13.76
N GLY A 202 -15.45 19.31 14.48
CA GLY A 202 -15.15 19.05 15.88
C GLY A 202 -13.76 18.48 16.14
N VAL A 203 -13.19 18.81 17.29
CA VAL A 203 -11.93 18.22 17.78
C VAL A 203 -12.23 16.85 18.37
N ARG A 204 -11.69 15.79 17.76
CA ARG A 204 -11.81 14.42 18.27
C ARG A 204 -10.91 14.18 19.48
N PRO A 205 -11.19 13.16 20.31
CA PRO A 205 -10.25 12.69 21.33
C PRO A 205 -8.86 12.37 20.75
N LEU A 206 -7.81 12.58 21.54
CA LEU A 206 -6.43 12.33 21.11
C LEU A 206 -6.21 10.88 20.68
N ALA A 207 -6.87 9.92 21.34
CA ALA A 207 -6.81 8.51 20.98
C ALA A 207 -7.30 8.24 19.55
N THR A 208 -8.41 8.86 19.13
CA THR A 208 -8.95 8.72 17.78
C THR A 208 -8.00 9.30 16.72
N LEU A 209 -7.43 10.49 16.98
CA LEU A 209 -6.39 11.07 16.12
C LEU A 209 -5.18 10.16 16.00
N ALA A 210 -4.72 9.58 17.12
CA ALA A 210 -3.54 8.74 17.16
C ALA A 210 -3.74 7.42 16.40
N ILE A 211 -4.94 6.85 16.45
CA ILE A 211 -5.33 5.68 15.64
C ILE A 211 -5.32 6.04 14.15
N GLU A 212 -5.97 7.15 13.75
CA GLU A 212 -5.94 7.61 12.35
C GLU A 212 -4.50 7.89 11.89
N ASN A 213 -3.65 8.46 12.76
CA ASN A 213 -2.25 8.69 12.45
C ASN A 213 -1.43 7.39 12.35
N ALA A 214 -1.78 6.33 13.08
CA ALA A 214 -1.12 5.04 12.94
C ALA A 214 -1.39 4.42 11.56
N VAL A 215 -2.64 4.50 11.09
CA VAL A 215 -3.08 3.97 9.80
C VAL A 215 -2.59 4.83 8.64
N GLU A 216 -3.10 6.06 8.55
CA GLU A 216 -2.87 6.93 7.39
C GLU A 216 -1.47 7.55 7.44
N GLY A 217 -0.99 7.92 8.63
CA GLY A 217 0.32 8.54 8.78
C GLY A 217 1.49 7.54 8.81
N CYS A 218 1.54 6.63 9.78
CA CYS A 218 2.70 5.77 9.95
C CYS A 218 2.80 4.70 8.87
N VAL A 219 1.68 4.13 8.42
CA VAL A 219 1.68 3.10 7.37
C VAL A 219 1.57 3.72 5.98
N ARG A 220 0.47 4.41 5.68
CA ARG A 220 0.18 4.84 4.29
C ARG A 220 1.10 5.94 3.78
N GLU A 221 1.45 6.96 4.56
CA GLU A 221 2.43 7.97 4.12
C GLU A 221 3.84 7.37 3.95
N THR A 222 4.25 6.44 4.83
CA THR A 222 5.55 5.76 4.70
C THR A 222 5.60 4.94 3.41
N TRP A 223 4.52 4.21 3.10
CA TRP A 223 4.40 3.47 1.85
C TRP A 223 4.36 4.40 0.63
N GLY A 224 3.54 5.45 0.67
CA GLY A 224 3.43 6.45 -0.39
C GLY A 224 4.76 7.14 -0.70
N ALA A 225 5.55 7.48 0.32
CA ALA A 225 6.88 8.04 0.16
C ALA A 225 7.86 7.06 -0.52
N ALA A 226 7.76 5.76 -0.20
CA ALA A 226 8.57 4.73 -0.83
C ALA A 226 8.19 4.52 -2.31
N VAL A 227 6.88 4.47 -2.61
CA VAL A 227 6.37 4.41 -3.99
C VAL A 227 6.80 5.64 -4.78
N ALA A 228 6.63 6.85 -4.23
CA ALA A 228 7.07 8.08 -4.88
C ALA A 228 8.57 8.07 -5.21
N ARG A 229 9.39 7.54 -4.30
CA ARG A 229 10.82 7.37 -4.53
C ARG A 229 11.11 6.37 -5.64
N PHE A 230 10.39 5.24 -5.69
CA PHE A 230 10.52 4.25 -6.75
C PHE A 230 10.08 4.83 -8.12
N GLN A 231 8.97 5.58 -8.17
CA GLN A 231 8.51 6.28 -9.38
C GLN A 231 9.52 7.31 -9.88
N ALA A 232 10.18 8.04 -8.98
CA ALA A 232 11.23 9.00 -9.33
C ALA A 232 12.41 8.35 -10.08
N GLU A 233 12.64 7.06 -9.88
CA GLU A 233 13.71 6.31 -10.54
C GLU A 233 13.22 5.53 -11.76
N ARG A 234 11.98 5.03 -11.74
CA ARG A 234 11.50 4.00 -12.67
C ARG A 234 10.40 4.43 -13.63
N ALA A 235 9.74 5.56 -13.41
CA ALA A 235 8.71 6.02 -14.34
C ALA A 235 9.28 6.20 -15.75
N VAL A 236 8.53 5.83 -16.79
CA VAL A 236 9.01 5.91 -18.18
C VAL A 236 9.12 7.35 -18.63
N ASP A 237 8.10 8.16 -18.33
CA ASP A 237 8.08 9.59 -18.65
C ASP A 237 9.10 10.37 -17.80
N PRO A 238 10.08 11.06 -18.42
CA PRO A 238 11.01 11.92 -17.71
C PRO A 238 10.35 13.07 -16.93
N ALA A 239 9.21 13.60 -17.38
CA ALA A 239 8.50 14.64 -16.66
C ALA A 239 7.89 14.09 -15.36
N LEU A 240 7.26 12.92 -15.41
CA LEU A 240 6.81 12.19 -14.23
C LEU A 240 7.97 11.89 -13.26
N ARG A 241 9.12 11.37 -13.73
CA ARG A 241 10.28 11.12 -12.84
C ARG A 241 10.71 12.38 -12.08
N ARG A 242 10.81 13.52 -12.75
CA ARG A 242 11.20 14.80 -12.12
C ARG A 242 10.18 15.29 -11.10
N ALA A 243 8.88 15.16 -11.41
CA ALA A 243 7.81 15.49 -10.48
C ALA A 243 7.89 14.59 -9.24
N MET A 244 7.97 13.28 -9.44
CA MET A 244 8.04 12.30 -8.35
C MET A 244 9.32 12.42 -7.52
N ALA A 245 10.46 12.86 -8.09
CA ALA A 245 11.66 13.14 -7.31
C ALA A 245 11.50 14.30 -6.32
N THR A 246 10.61 15.25 -6.64
CA THR A 246 10.26 16.34 -5.71
C THR A 246 9.26 15.87 -4.68
N ILE A 247 8.18 15.22 -5.13
CA ILE A 247 7.15 14.66 -4.26
C ILE A 247 7.78 13.69 -3.24
N ALA A 248 8.62 12.75 -3.67
CA ALA A 248 9.28 11.78 -2.78
C ALA A 248 10.06 12.42 -1.61
N ARG A 249 10.69 13.59 -1.82
CA ARG A 249 11.39 14.32 -0.75
C ARG A 249 10.40 14.98 0.22
N ASP A 250 9.26 15.41 -0.28
CA ASP A 250 8.20 16.02 0.50
C ASP A 250 7.47 14.93 1.31
N GLU A 251 7.05 13.84 0.66
CA GLU A 251 6.42 12.65 1.28
C GLU A 251 7.29 12.00 2.36
N ALA A 252 8.62 11.90 2.15
CA ALA A 252 9.51 11.37 3.19
C ALA A 252 9.49 12.24 4.46
N ARG A 253 9.25 13.55 4.34
CA ARG A 253 9.10 14.46 5.49
C ARG A 253 7.72 14.32 6.13
N HIS A 254 6.69 13.98 5.37
CA HIS A 254 5.34 13.73 5.88
C HIS A 254 5.27 12.41 6.65
N ALA A 255 5.88 11.35 6.11
CA ALA A 255 6.10 10.10 6.84
C ALA A 255 6.85 10.35 8.16
N ALA A 256 7.97 11.08 8.12
CA ALA A 256 8.71 11.44 9.34
C ALA A 256 7.88 12.26 10.34
N LEU A 257 7.01 13.14 9.85
CA LEU A 257 6.06 13.89 10.68
C LEU A 257 5.06 12.95 11.35
N ALA A 258 4.49 11.98 10.65
CA ALA A 258 3.56 11.02 11.23
C ALA A 258 4.16 10.24 12.40
N TRP A 259 5.42 9.80 12.27
CA TRP A 259 6.15 9.14 13.35
C TRP A 259 6.41 10.06 14.55
N ARG A 260 6.73 11.35 14.31
CA ARG A 260 6.87 12.35 15.39
C ARG A 260 5.54 12.64 16.08
N VAL A 261 4.42 12.66 15.34
CA VAL A 261 3.07 12.79 15.90
C VAL A 261 2.74 11.57 16.79
N ARG A 262 3.03 10.35 16.32
CA ARG A 262 2.87 9.12 17.12
C ARG A 262 3.66 9.19 18.42
N ALA A 263 4.96 9.51 18.34
CA ALA A 263 5.82 9.60 19.52
C ALA A 263 5.30 10.62 20.54
N TRP A 264 4.89 11.80 20.08
CA TRP A 264 4.28 12.82 20.95
C TRP A 264 2.96 12.33 21.57
N ALA A 265 2.05 11.77 20.77
CA ALA A 265 0.76 11.29 21.27
C ALA A 265 0.92 10.18 22.31
N GLN A 266 1.85 9.24 22.09
CA GLN A 266 2.13 8.15 23.02
C GLN A 266 2.49 8.64 24.43
N THR A 267 3.17 9.78 24.58
CA THR A 267 3.47 10.35 25.91
C THR A 267 2.24 10.77 26.71
N ARG A 268 1.08 10.92 26.05
CA ARG A 268 -0.17 11.44 26.65
C ARG A 268 -1.32 10.43 26.66
N LEU A 269 -1.17 9.32 25.96
CA LEU A 269 -2.17 8.25 25.92
C LEU A 269 -1.96 7.28 27.09
N ASP A 270 -3.06 6.71 27.59
CA ASP A 270 -3.04 5.57 28.51
C ASP A 270 -2.64 4.26 27.80
N ALA A 271 -2.48 3.18 28.57
CA ALA A 271 -2.07 1.89 28.04
C ALA A 271 -3.06 1.31 27.01
N THR A 272 -4.37 1.47 27.25
CA THR A 272 -5.43 0.97 26.36
C THR A 272 -5.39 1.66 25.01
N ALA A 273 -5.29 2.98 24.97
CA ALA A 273 -5.21 3.75 23.73
C ALA A 273 -3.89 3.50 22.99
N ARG A 274 -2.77 3.32 23.70
CA ARG A 274 -1.49 2.92 23.09
C ARG A 274 -1.60 1.56 22.41
N ALA A 275 -2.21 0.58 23.08
CA ALA A 275 -2.45 -0.76 22.52
C ALA A 275 -3.35 -0.71 21.29
N ALA A 276 -4.40 0.12 21.30
CA ALA A 276 -5.27 0.33 20.15
C ALA A 276 -4.52 0.92 18.95
N CYS A 277 -3.62 1.90 19.17
CA CYS A 277 -2.80 2.48 18.10
C CYS A 277 -1.79 1.46 17.52
N ALA A 278 -1.24 0.57 18.35
CA ALA A 278 -0.35 -0.48 17.88
C ALA A 278 -1.10 -1.56 17.09
N ARG A 279 -2.30 -1.93 17.53
CA ARG A 279 -3.18 -2.85 16.80
C ARG A 279 -3.57 -2.29 15.44
N ALA A 280 -4.05 -1.05 15.38
CA ALA A 280 -4.43 -0.40 14.13
C ALA A 280 -3.27 -0.33 13.12
N LEU A 281 -2.05 -0.07 13.60
CA LEU A 281 -0.85 -0.10 12.75
C LEU A 281 -0.63 -1.50 12.15
N ARG A 282 -0.65 -2.56 12.96
CA ARG A 282 -0.42 -3.95 12.50
C ARG A 282 -1.52 -4.44 11.55
N GLU A 283 -2.77 -4.11 11.85
CA GLU A 283 -3.92 -4.42 10.99
C GLU A 283 -3.77 -3.74 9.64
N GLU A 284 -3.32 -2.47 9.62
CA GLU A 284 -3.12 -1.74 8.37
C GLU A 284 -1.93 -2.25 7.56
N VAL A 285 -0.83 -2.65 8.21
CA VAL A 285 0.29 -3.32 7.51
C VAL A 285 -0.17 -4.62 6.87
N SER A 286 -0.98 -5.41 7.59
CA SER A 286 -1.56 -6.64 7.04
C SER A 286 -2.52 -6.35 5.87
N ALA A 287 -3.32 -5.29 5.98
CA ALA A 287 -4.21 -4.86 4.90
C ALA A 287 -3.43 -4.40 3.67
N LEU A 288 -2.40 -3.58 3.86
CA LEU A 288 -1.51 -3.16 2.79
C LEU A 288 -0.88 -4.37 2.10
N ARG A 289 -0.35 -5.35 2.84
CA ARG A 289 0.23 -6.57 2.23
C ARG A 289 -0.77 -7.30 1.34
N ARG A 290 -2.01 -7.51 1.80
CA ARG A 290 -3.06 -8.13 0.99
C ARG A 290 -3.39 -7.32 -0.27
N GLU A 291 -3.33 -5.98 -0.20
CA GLU A 291 -3.51 -5.14 -1.39
C GLU A 291 -2.36 -5.29 -2.39
N LEU A 292 -1.12 -5.53 -1.93
CA LEU A 292 0.05 -5.74 -2.79
C LEU A 292 0.05 -7.12 -3.48
N ASP A 293 -0.74 -8.07 -2.99
CA ASP A 293 -0.89 -9.41 -3.57
C ASP A 293 -1.94 -9.45 -4.71
N GLY A 294 -2.65 -8.34 -4.98
CA GLY A 294 -3.59 -8.23 -6.10
C GLY A 294 -2.92 -8.13 -7.48
N CYS A 295 -3.68 -8.41 -8.54
CA CYS A 295 -3.25 -8.22 -9.92
C CYS A 295 -3.13 -6.73 -10.28
N PHE A 296 -2.09 -6.35 -11.04
CA PHE A 296 -1.86 -4.98 -11.50
C PHE A 296 -1.81 -4.91 -13.01
N ASP A 297 -2.27 -3.81 -13.59
CA ASP A 297 -2.07 -3.55 -15.02
C ASP A 297 -0.60 -3.21 -15.21
N ASP A 298 0.14 -4.24 -15.60
CA ASP A 298 1.58 -4.26 -15.76
C ASP A 298 2.09 -3.17 -16.73
N ALA A 299 1.30 -2.84 -17.77
CA ALA A 299 1.65 -1.78 -18.70
C ALA A 299 1.57 -0.39 -18.06
N THR A 300 0.46 -0.10 -17.38
CA THR A 300 0.26 1.17 -16.65
C THR A 300 1.24 1.30 -15.48
N ALA A 301 1.48 0.23 -14.73
CA ALA A 301 2.44 0.23 -13.62
C ALA A 301 3.87 0.50 -14.10
N ARG A 302 4.29 -0.10 -15.23
CA ARG A 302 5.59 0.22 -15.87
C ARG A 302 5.65 1.67 -16.32
N ALA A 303 4.62 2.18 -17.01
CA ALA A 303 4.59 3.56 -17.48
C ALA A 303 4.75 4.57 -16.33
N LEU A 304 4.02 4.34 -15.24
CA LEU A 304 4.04 5.18 -14.04
C LEU A 304 5.25 4.92 -13.14
N GLY A 305 5.98 3.83 -13.37
CA GLY A 305 7.09 3.38 -12.54
C GLY A 305 6.66 3.02 -11.13
N VAL A 306 5.52 2.34 -10.95
CA VAL A 306 5.03 1.89 -9.63
C VAL A 306 5.57 0.48 -9.35
N PRO A 307 6.01 0.16 -8.11
CA PRO A 307 6.46 -1.19 -7.80
C PRO A 307 5.29 -2.17 -7.84
N THR A 308 5.46 -3.31 -8.50
CA THR A 308 4.49 -4.42 -8.57
C THR A 308 5.10 -5.73 -8.08
N GLY A 309 4.25 -6.72 -7.74
CA GLY A 309 4.65 -8.09 -7.42
C GLY A 309 5.79 -8.19 -6.41
N ALA A 310 6.86 -8.88 -6.78
CA ALA A 310 8.02 -9.12 -5.94
C ALA A 310 8.69 -7.82 -5.44
N ALA A 311 8.78 -6.79 -6.28
CA ALA A 311 9.39 -5.51 -5.88
C ALA A 311 8.55 -4.80 -4.81
N ALA A 312 7.22 -4.82 -4.93
CA ALA A 312 6.32 -4.26 -3.93
C ALA A 312 6.40 -5.03 -2.60
N ARG A 313 6.38 -6.37 -2.64
CA ARG A 313 6.54 -7.23 -1.45
C ARG A 313 7.87 -7.02 -0.76
N ALA A 314 8.97 -6.97 -1.51
CA ALA A 314 10.31 -6.74 -0.98
C ALA A 314 10.40 -5.36 -0.29
N LEU A 315 9.87 -4.32 -0.93
CA LEU A 315 9.84 -2.97 -0.37
C LEU A 315 9.01 -2.92 0.92
N ALA A 316 7.83 -3.55 0.93
CA ALA A 316 6.98 -3.62 2.12
C ALA A 316 7.63 -4.41 3.26
N GLY A 317 8.30 -5.53 2.96
CA GLY A 317 9.07 -6.30 3.95
C GLY A 317 10.24 -5.50 4.54
N ALA A 318 10.95 -4.73 3.70
CA ALA A 318 12.06 -3.90 4.13
C ALA A 318 11.60 -2.72 5.02
N ILE A 319 10.47 -2.08 4.68
CA ILE A 319 9.85 -1.04 5.53
C ILE A 319 9.38 -1.64 6.86
N ASP A 320 8.79 -2.83 6.84
CA ASP A 320 8.33 -3.51 8.05
C ASP A 320 9.48 -3.76 9.04
N GLY A 321 10.59 -4.35 8.59
CA GLY A 321 11.75 -4.59 9.45
C GLY A 321 12.45 -3.32 9.98
N ALA A 322 12.31 -2.20 9.26
CA ALA A 322 12.91 -0.92 9.63
C ALA A 322 12.02 -0.06 10.54
N LEU A 323 10.70 -0.08 10.33
CA LEU A 323 9.77 0.88 10.92
C LEU A 323 8.56 0.20 11.57
N TRP A 324 7.74 -0.54 10.81
CA TRP A 324 6.44 -1.01 11.30
C TRP A 324 6.56 -2.11 12.36
N GLY A 325 7.42 -3.10 12.16
CA GLY A 325 7.67 -4.18 13.13
C GLY A 325 8.35 -3.73 14.42
N ARG A 326 8.84 -2.48 14.47
CA ARG A 326 9.48 -1.89 15.66
C ARG A 326 8.55 -0.94 16.43
N ALA A 327 7.33 -0.73 15.95
CA ALA A 327 6.40 0.33 16.40
C ALA A 327 5.33 -0.13 17.40
#